data_AF-N1W8R6-F1
#
_entry.id   AF-N1W8R6-F1
#
_cell.length_a   1.000
_cell.length_b   1.000
_cell.length_c   1.000
_cell.angle_alpha   90.00
_cell.angle_beta   90.00
_cell.angle_gamma   90.00
#
_symmetry.space_group_name_H-M   'P 1'
#
loop_
_entity.id
_entity.type
_entity.pdbx_description
1 polymer ?
#
loop_
_entity_poly.entity_id
_entity_poly.type
_entity_poly.pdbx_seq_one_letter_code
_entity_poly.pdbx_strand_id
1 'polypeptide(L)' 'MKGRVYSCPNGHFSIFIRESCNNRSCPTCQSENKREWNSNTKEKVTNSPHYHLVFKLPSFLYPYILSHYKEFIEILFEA' A
#
# COMPACT_ATOMS: atom_id res chain seq x y z
N MET A 1 -4.34 12.33 20.99
CA MET A 1 -5.15 12.37 19.75
C MET A 1 -5.14 13.79 19.21
N LYS A 2 -4.69 14.01 17.98
CA LYS A 2 -4.65 15.34 17.35
C LYS A 2 -5.94 15.57 16.55
N GLY A 3 -6.53 16.74 16.67
CA GLY A 3 -7.80 17.09 16.04
C GLY A 3 -8.12 18.56 16.24
N ARG A 4 -9.15 19.05 15.57
CA ARG A 4 -9.65 20.42 15.68
C ARG A 4 -11.11 20.42 16.06
N VAL A 5 -11.52 21.39 16.88
CA VAL A 5 -12.93 21.63 17.17
C VAL A 5 -13.47 22.61 16.15
N TYR A 6 -14.57 22.25 15.50
CA TYR A 6 -15.34 23.12 14.61
C TYR A 6 -16.60 23.55 15.35
N SER A 7 -16.73 24.85 15.62
CA SER A 7 -17.87 25.40 16.36
C SER A 7 -18.55 26.52 15.59
N CYS A 8 -19.89 26.59 15.68
CA CYS A 8 -20.65 27.72 15.18
C CYS A 8 -20.37 28.96 16.05
N PRO A 9 -20.08 30.13 15.46
CA PRO A 9 -19.91 31.38 16.23
C PRO A 9 -21.14 31.74 17.09
N ASN A 10 -22.33 31.37 16.61
CA ASN A 10 -23.61 31.60 17.30
C ASN A 10 -24.00 30.47 18.26
N GLY A 11 -23.12 29.49 18.51
CA GLY A 11 -23.30 28.47 19.55
C GLY A 11 -24.21 27.28 19.21
N HIS A 12 -24.72 27.16 17.99
CA HIS A 12 -25.66 26.08 17.63
C HIS A 12 -25.05 24.66 17.66
N PHE A 13 -23.74 24.52 17.39
CA PHE A 13 -23.07 23.22 17.39
C PHE A 13 -21.57 23.34 17.63
N SER A 14 -20.98 22.24 18.11
CA SER A 14 -19.53 22.04 18.21
C SER A 14 -19.20 20.59 17.93
N ILE A 15 -18.30 20.33 16.97
CA ILE A 15 -17.87 18.99 16.58
C ILE A 15 -16.36 18.86 16.66
N PHE A 16 -15.87 17.72 17.13
CA PHE A 16 -14.45 17.40 17.13
C PHE A 16 -14.08 16.61 15.88
N ILE A 17 -13.25 17.20 15.03
CA ILE A 17 -12.75 16.59 13.79
C ILE A 17 -11.34 16.04 14.06
N ARG A 18 -11.15 14.75 13.81
CA ARG A 18 -9.84 14.10 13.94
C ARG A 18 -8.97 14.45 12.73
N GLU A 19 -7.72 14.84 12.97
CA GLU A 19 -6.73 14.97 11.90
C GLU A 19 -6.16 13.59 11.54
N SER A 20 -5.61 13.45 10.31
CA SER A 20 -4.89 12.23 9.93
C SER A 20 -3.74 11.99 10.90
N CYS A 21 -3.60 10.75 11.37
CA CYS A 21 -2.51 10.36 12.27
C CYS A 21 -1.18 10.07 11.55
N ASN A 22 -1.14 10.22 10.21
CA ASN A 22 0.01 9.93 9.35
C ASN A 22 0.66 8.54 9.55
N ASN A 23 -0.11 7.59 10.11
CA ASN A 23 0.33 6.22 10.32
C ASN A 23 -0.22 5.33 9.19
N ARG A 24 0.68 4.70 8.43
CA ARG A 24 0.35 3.77 7.33
C ARG A 24 -0.41 2.52 7.77
N SER A 25 -0.35 2.18 9.06
CA SER A 25 -1.06 1.03 9.63
C SER A 25 -2.38 1.41 10.29
N CYS A 26 -2.72 2.71 10.39
CA CYS A 26 -3.95 3.13 11.05
C CYS A 26 -5.19 2.65 10.25
N PRO A 27 -6.06 1.81 10.84
CA PRO A 27 -7.22 1.29 10.14
C PRO A 27 -8.20 2.40 9.76
N THR A 28 -8.36 3.42 10.60
CA THR A 28 -9.27 4.53 10.34
C THR A 28 -8.77 5.42 9.19
N CYS A 29 -7.53 5.90 9.26
CA CYS A 29 -6.98 6.82 8.27
C CYS A 29 -6.70 6.16 6.91
N GLN A 30 -6.45 4.85 6.88
CA GLN A 30 -6.07 4.14 5.64
C GLN A 30 -7.20 3.27 5.08
N SER A 31 -8.39 3.27 5.69
CA SER A 31 -9.53 2.45 5.27
C SER A 31 -9.89 2.70 3.80
N GLU A 32 -10.12 3.96 3.43
CA GLU A 32 -10.51 4.33 2.07
C GLU A 32 -9.37 4.10 1.07
N ASN A 33 -8.14 4.51 1.40
CA ASN A 33 -6.96 4.25 0.55
C ASN A 33 -6.78 2.76 0.27
N LYS A 34 -6.98 1.89 1.28
CA LYS A 34 -6.93 0.43 1.11
C LYS A 34 -8.06 -0.07 0.22
N ARG A 35 -9.27 0.48 0.36
CA ARG A 35 -10.42 0.13 -0.46
C ARG A 35 -10.16 0.47 -1.93
N GLU A 36 -9.70 1.68 -2.21
CA GLU A 36 -9.36 2.14 -3.55
C GLU A 36 -8.24 1.31 -4.16
N TRP A 37 -7.15 1.08 -3.41
CA TRP A 37 -6.05 0.22 -3.85
C TRP A 37 -6.51 -1.21 -4.17
N ASN A 38 -7.38 -1.79 -3.33
CA ASN A 38 -7.94 -3.12 -3.56
C ASN A 38 -8.77 -3.18 -4.85
N SER A 39 -9.64 -2.19 -5.10
CA SER A 39 -10.44 -2.12 -6.33
C SER A 39 -9.54 -2.03 -7.55
N ASN A 40 -8.59 -1.10 -7.56
CA ASN A 40 -7.65 -0.89 -8.66
C ASN A 40 -6.75 -2.12 -8.89
N THR A 41 -6.38 -2.83 -7.84
CA THR A 41 -5.56 -4.05 -7.94
C THR A 41 -6.36 -5.20 -8.51
N LYS A 42 -7.64 -5.34 -8.14
CA LYS A 42 -8.52 -6.37 -8.70
C LYS A 42 -8.72 -6.19 -10.20
N GLU A 43 -8.84 -4.96 -10.69
CA GLU A 43 -8.97 -4.67 -12.12
C GLU A 43 -7.73 -5.09 -12.93
N LYS A 44 -6.54 -5.09 -12.32
CA LYS A 44 -5.30 -5.55 -12.96
C LYS A 44 -5.17 -7.06 -13.03
N VAL A 45 -5.94 -7.80 -12.22
CA VAL A 45 -5.91 -9.26 -12.19
C VAL A 45 -6.95 -9.80 -13.18
N THR A 46 -6.50 -10.54 -14.19
CA THR A 46 -7.41 -11.20 -15.13
C THR A 46 -8.24 -12.27 -14.40
N ASN A 47 -9.55 -12.31 -14.69
CA ASN A 47 -10.45 -13.34 -14.16
C ASN A 47 -10.26 -14.69 -14.89
N SER A 48 -9.06 -15.24 -14.83
CA SER A 48 -8.69 -16.54 -15.36
C SER A 48 -7.96 -17.36 -14.28
N PRO A 49 -8.02 -18.70 -14.38
CA PRO A 49 -7.15 -19.55 -13.56
C PRO A 49 -5.68 -19.14 -13.80
N HIS A 50 -5.00 -18.75 -12.73
CA HIS A 50 -3.59 -18.37 -12.76
C HIS A 50 -2.85 -19.13 -11.67
N TYR A 51 -1.57 -19.40 -11.93
CA TYR A 51 -0.66 -20.03 -10.97
C TYR A 51 0.35 -19.01 -10.51
N HIS A 52 0.55 -18.91 -9.20
CA HIS A 52 1.65 -18.13 -8.64
C HIS A 52 2.85 -19.05 -8.46
N LEU A 53 3.86 -18.90 -9.32
CA LEU A 53 5.11 -19.66 -9.23
C LEU A 53 6.04 -18.99 -8.22
N VAL A 54 6.35 -19.70 -7.15
CA VAL A 54 7.32 -19.27 -6.14
C VAL A 54 8.51 -20.20 -6.19
N PHE A 55 9.70 -19.66 -6.44
CA PHE A 55 10.94 -20.43 -6.43
C PHE A 55 12.01 -19.69 -5.63
N LYS A 56 12.89 -20.45 -4.99
CA LYS A 56 14.01 -19.92 -4.23
C LYS A 56 15.23 -19.79 -5.13
N LEU A 57 15.86 -18.62 -5.13
CA LEU A 57 17.15 -18.45 -5.78
C LEU A 57 18.27 -19.10 -4.94
N PRO A 58 19.28 -19.71 -5.57
CA PRO A 58 20.45 -20.22 -4.88
C PRO A 58 21.10 -19.15 -4.00
N SER A 59 21.39 -19.48 -2.74
CA SER A 59 21.84 -18.49 -1.74
C SER A 59 23.17 -17.83 -2.09
N PHE A 60 24.03 -18.51 -2.85
CA PHE A 60 25.32 -17.95 -3.29
C PHE A 60 25.15 -16.76 -4.26
N LEU A 61 23.98 -16.59 -4.87
CA LEU A 61 23.69 -15.46 -5.77
C LEU A 61 23.25 -14.19 -5.02
N TYR A 62 22.88 -14.28 -3.74
CA TYR A 62 22.28 -13.15 -3.03
C TYR A 62 23.18 -11.90 -2.98
N PRO A 63 24.49 -12.00 -2.73
CA PRO A 63 25.36 -10.83 -2.77
C PRO A 63 25.35 -10.14 -4.13
N TYR A 64 25.38 -10.92 -5.22
CA TYR A 64 25.36 -10.39 -6.58
C TYR A 64 24.03 -9.73 -6.94
N ILE A 65 22.91 -10.35 -6.58
CA ILE A 65 21.56 -9.80 -6.79
C ILE A 65 21.39 -8.49 -6.02
N LEU A 66 21.86 -8.41 -4.78
CA LEU A 66 21.74 -7.19 -3.98
C LEU A 66 22.56 -6.03 -4.57
N SER A 67 23.71 -6.31 -5.18
CA SER A 67 24.53 -5.29 -5.84
C SER A 67 24.06 -4.91 -7.25
N HIS A 68 23.38 -5.82 -7.97
CA HIS A 68 22.97 -5.66 -9.37
C HIS A 68 21.49 -5.97 -9.54
N TYR A 69 20.66 -5.46 -8.63
CA TYR A 69 19.24 -5.83 -8.56
C TYR A 69 18.49 -5.49 -9.86
N LYS A 70 18.84 -4.36 -10.48
CA LYS A 70 18.20 -3.90 -11.70
C LYS A 70 18.47 -4.85 -12.86
N GLU A 71 19.74 -5.15 -13.11
CA GLU A 71 20.21 -6.06 -14.15
C GLU A 71 19.67 -7.48 -13.92
N PHE A 72 19.66 -7.94 -12.66
CA PHE A 72 19.10 -9.23 -12.31
C PHE A 72 17.61 -9.32 -12.67
N ILE A 73 16.82 -8.30 -12.35
CA ILE A 73 15.38 -8.26 -12.70
C ILE A 73 15.19 -8.19 -14.21
N GLU A 74 16.00 -7.40 -14.93
CA GLU A 74 15.96 -7.35 -16.39
C GLU A 74 16.21 -8.74 -17.00
N ILE A 75 17.28 -9.44 -16.60
CA ILE A 75 17.59 -10.80 -17.07
C ILE A 75 16.49 -11.80 -16.67
N LEU A 76 15.95 -11.69 -15.46
CA LEU A 76 14.94 -12.64 -14.96
C LEU A 76 13.64 -12.59 -15.78
N PHE A 77 13.29 -11.42 -16.31
CA PHE A 77 12.09 -11.18 -17.11
C PHE A 77 12.39 -10.98 -18.60
N GLU A 78 13.63 -11.21 -19.03
CA GLU A 78 14.00 -11.27 -20.45
C GLU A 78 13.42 -12.56 -21.06
N ALA A 79 12.76 -12.43 -22.22
CA ALA A 79 12.04 -13.50 -22.90
C ALA A 79 12.61 -13.75 -24.30
#